data_AF-A0A918KQD2-F1
#
_entry.id   AF-A0A918KQD2-F1
#
_cell.length_a   1.000
_cell.length_b   1.000
_cell.length_c   1.000
_cell.angle_alpha   90.00
_cell.angle_beta   90.00
_cell.angle_gamma   90.00
#
_symmetry.space_group_name_H-M   'P 1'
#
loop_
_entity.id
_entity.type
_entity.pdbx_description
1 polymer ?
#
loop_
_entity_poly.entity_id
_entity_poly.type
_entity_poly.pdbx_seq_one_letter_code
_entity_poly.pdbx_strand_id
1 'polypeptide(L)' 'MTGFFKNQGEAKIHFGASDFTIMETGSYILCSVTGEQIPLEQLRYWNADRQEAYKDAAASLEGFKRAGAI' A
#
# COMPACT_ATOMS: atom_id res chain seq x y z
N MET A 1 -30.10 4.63 14.66
CA MET A 1 -28.80 5.36 14.74
C MET A 1 -27.69 4.38 14.36
N THR A 2 -27.40 4.21 13.06
CA THR A 2 -26.27 3.38 12.61
C THR A 2 -25.75 3.96 11.29
N GLY A 3 -24.43 4.16 11.23
CA GLY A 3 -23.77 5.21 10.45
C GLY A 3 -23.43 4.91 8.99
N PHE A 4 -22.88 5.92 8.32
CA PHE A 4 -22.65 5.89 6.87
C PHE A 4 -21.44 6.66 6.34
N PHE A 5 -20.54 7.18 7.17
CA PHE A 5 -19.35 7.86 6.63
C PHE A 5 -18.05 7.24 7.17
N LYS A 6 -17.84 5.96 6.86
CA LYS A 6 -16.48 5.47 6.69
C LYS A 6 -15.90 6.28 5.55
N ASN A 7 -15.08 7.28 5.85
CA ASN A 7 -14.30 8.04 4.88
C ASN A 7 -13.22 7.10 4.28
N GLN A 8 -13.67 6.12 3.51
CA GLN A 8 -12.88 5.11 2.80
C GLN A 8 -12.33 5.73 1.53
N GLY A 9 -11.54 6.78 1.68
CA GLY A 9 -10.73 7.33 0.60
C GLY A 9 -9.44 6.53 0.45
N GLU A 10 -8.87 6.60 -0.74
CA GLU A 10 -7.53 6.12 -1.02
C GLU A 10 -6.52 7.09 -0.39
N ALA A 11 -5.66 6.58 0.50
CA ALA A 11 -4.63 7.39 1.12
C ALA A 11 -3.47 7.57 0.15
N LYS A 12 -2.91 8.77 0.07
CA LYS A 12 -1.64 8.97 -0.63
C LYS A 12 -0.53 8.92 0.40
N ILE A 13 0.34 7.93 0.25
CA ILE A 13 1.50 7.74 1.11
C ILE A 13 2.75 7.83 0.27
N HIS A 14 3.73 8.56 0.80
CA HIS A 14 5.09 8.55 0.29
C HIS A 14 5.90 7.53 1.08
N PHE A 15 6.41 6.52 0.39
CA PHE A 15 7.16 5.44 1.01
C PHE A 15 8.63 5.83 1.19
N GLY A 16 9.10 5.88 2.43
CA GLY A 16 10.52 6.00 2.76
C GLY A 16 11.15 4.62 2.98
N ALA A 17 12.48 4.62 3.15
CA ALA A 17 13.26 3.39 3.31
C ALA A 17 12.94 2.61 4.59
N SER A 18 12.56 3.31 5.66
CA SER A 18 12.23 2.71 6.97
C SER A 18 10.87 3.19 7.52
N ASP A 19 10.39 4.33 7.05
CA ASP A 19 9.16 4.98 7.46
C ASP A 19 8.36 5.41 6.22
N PHE A 20 7.13 5.87 6.42
CA PHE A 20 6.33 6.42 5.33
C PHE A 20 5.60 7.68 5.82
N THR A 21 5.42 8.63 4.91
CA THR A 21 4.73 9.88 5.19
C THR A 21 3.36 9.87 4.53
N ILE A 22 2.31 10.09 5.31
CA ILE A 22 0.94 10.22 4.80
C ILE A 22 0.79 11.63 4.22
N MET A 23 0.71 11.70 2.89
CA MET A 23 0.47 12.94 2.14
C MET A 23 -1.02 13.29 2.12
N GLU A 24 -1.88 12.27 1.96
CA GLU A 24 -3.34 12.42 1.95
C GLU A 24 -3.97 11.37 2.85
N THR A 25 -4.76 11.81 3.82
CA THR A 25 -5.43 10.95 4.79
C THR A 25 -6.55 10.15 4.14
N GLY A 26 -6.36 8.84 4.06
CA GLY A 26 -7.36 7.88 3.59
C GLY A 26 -7.46 6.66 4.52
N SER A 27 -8.34 5.73 4.19
CA SER A 27 -8.53 4.50 4.99
C SER A 27 -7.75 3.31 4.43
N TYR A 28 -7.46 3.31 3.13
CA TYR A 28 -6.78 2.20 2.45
C TYR A 28 -5.89 2.73 1.34
N ILE A 29 -4.98 1.88 0.85
CA ILE A 29 -4.21 2.10 -0.38
C ILE A 29 -4.36 0.91 -1.30
N LEU A 30 -4.03 1.08 -2.58
CA LEU A 30 -4.09 -0.03 -3.53
C LEU A 30 -2.74 -0.73 -3.65
N CYS A 31 -2.79 -2.06 -3.69
CA CYS A 31 -1.64 -2.89 -4.02
C CYS A 31 -1.20 -2.63 -5.46
N SER A 32 0.07 -2.26 -5.71
CA SER A 32 0.56 -2.02 -7.07
C SER A 32 0.53 -3.29 -7.95
N VAL A 33 0.61 -4.47 -7.32
CA VAL A 33 0.67 -5.76 -8.02
C VAL A 33 -0.71 -6.33 -8.34
N THR A 34 -1.61 -6.30 -7.34
CA THR A 34 -2.93 -6.96 -7.43
C THR A 34 -4.09 -5.99 -7.58
N GLY A 35 -3.89 -4.69 -7.34
CA GLY A 35 -4.95 -3.68 -7.30
C GLY A 35 -5.91 -3.81 -6.12
N GLU A 36 -5.57 -4.62 -5.12
CA GLU A 36 -6.43 -4.88 -3.96
C GLU A 36 -6.29 -3.78 -2.90
N GLN A 37 -7.37 -3.50 -2.17
CA GLN A 37 -7.38 -2.50 -1.10
C GLN A 37 -6.66 -3.03 0.14
N ILE A 38 -5.61 -2.34 0.55
CA ILE A 38 -4.81 -2.61 1.73
C ILE A 38 -5.14 -1.55 2.77
N PRO A 39 -5.74 -1.93 3.92
CA PRO A 39 -5.91 -1.02 5.04
C PRO A 39 -4.54 -0.50 5.50
N LEU A 40 -4.45 0.79 5.84
CA LEU A 40 -3.17 1.39 6.29
C LEU A 40 -2.58 0.66 7.51
N GLU A 41 -3.43 0.19 8.40
CA GLU A 41 -3.08 -0.62 9.57
C GLU A 41 -2.48 -2.01 9.22
N GLN A 42 -2.74 -2.52 8.01
CA GLN A 42 -2.25 -3.80 7.50
C GLN A 42 -1.09 -3.64 6.52
N LEU A 43 -0.72 -2.40 6.16
CA LEU A 43 0.42 -2.11 5.32
C LEU A 43 1.73 -2.46 6.05
N ARG A 44 2.26 -3.65 5.74
CA ARG A 44 3.53 -4.15 6.30
C ARG A 44 4.64 -4.27 5.26
N TYR A 45 4.26 -4.33 3.98
CA TYR A 45 5.19 -4.58 2.88
C TYR A 45 5.06 -3.47 1.84
N TRP A 46 6.14 -2.73 1.61
CA TRP A 46 6.22 -1.71 0.58
C TRP A 46 7.64 -1.63 0.02
N ASN A 47 7.78 -0.97 -1.13
CA ASN A 47 9.07 -0.65 -1.74
C ASN A 47 9.19 0.87 -1.93
N ALA A 48 10.16 1.47 -1.25
CA ALA A 48 10.42 2.91 -1.28
C ALA A 48 10.99 3.38 -2.63
N ASP A 49 11.84 2.58 -3.27
CA ASP A 49 12.44 2.92 -4.56
C ASP A 49 11.38 3.01 -5.65
N ARG A 50 10.41 2.08 -5.62
CA ARG A 50 9.34 1.98 -6.61
C ARG A 50 8.05 2.69 -6.21
N GLN A 51 7.95 3.18 -4.97
CA GLN A 51 6.72 3.74 -4.40
C GLN A 51 5.53 2.78 -4.51
N GLU A 52 5.76 1.49 -4.28
CA GLU A 52 4.73 0.45 -4.42
C GLU A 52 4.36 -0.15 -3.07
N ALA A 53 3.06 -0.24 -2.82
CA ALA A 53 2.52 -0.99 -1.70
C ALA A 53 2.18 -2.43 -2.11
N TYR A 54 2.41 -3.35 -1.18
CA TYR A 54 2.07 -4.76 -1.34
C TYR A 54 1.22 -5.23 -0.17
N LYS A 55 0.18 -6.01 -0.48
CA LYS A 55 -0.73 -6.53 0.54
C LYS A 55 -0.07 -7.58 1.44
N ASP A 56 0.82 -8.38 0.84
CA ASP A 56 1.42 -9.56 1.46
C ASP A 56 2.83 -9.82 0.92
N ALA A 57 3.57 -10.68 1.61
CA ALA A 57 4.89 -11.15 1.17
C ALA A 57 4.86 -11.76 -0.25
N ALA A 58 3.78 -12.46 -0.60
CA ALA A 58 3.61 -13.02 -1.95
C ALA A 58 3.53 -11.93 -3.03
N ALA A 59 2.82 -10.83 -2.76
CA ALA A 59 2.72 -9.71 -3.69
C ALA A 59 4.04 -8.95 -3.80
N SER A 60 4.76 -8.77 -2.69
CA SER A 60 6.11 -8.17 -2.69
C SER A 60 7.09 -9.01 -3.53
N LEU A 61 7.06 -10.33 -3.36
CA LEU A 61 7.88 -11.25 -4.15
C LEU A 61 7.54 -11.18 -5.65
N GLU A 62 6.26 -11.11 -6.01
CA GLU A 62 5.84 -10.96 -7.40
C GLU A 62 6.30 -9.63 -7.99
N GLY A 63 6.19 -8.54 -7.22
CA GLY A 63 6.74 -7.23 -7.59
C GLY A 63 8.23 -7.31 -7.84
N PHE A 64 8.98 -7.99 -6.97
CA PHE A 64 10.41 -8.21 -7.11
C PHE A 64 10.77 -9.04 -8.36
N LYS A 65 10.03 -10.11 -8.63
CA LYS A 65 10.20 -10.93 -9.84
C LYS A 65 9.97 -10.12 -11.11
N ARG A 66 8.92 -9.29 -11.15
CA ARG A 66 8.64 -8.40 -12.30
C ARG A 66 9.74 -7.37 -12.56
N ALA A 67 10.45 -6.93 -11.51
CA ALA A 67 11.56 -5.98 -11.64
C ALA A 67 12.84 -6.60 -12.24
N GLY A 68 12.87 -7.91 -12.54
CA GLY A 68 13.96 -8.52 -13.30
C GLY A 68 15.25 -8.73 -12.50
N ALA A 69 15.14 -9.00 -11.20
CA ALA A 69 16.28 -9.36 -10.35
C ALA A 69 16.51 -10.89 -10.24
N ILE A 70 16.20 -11.65 -11.31
CA ILE A 70 16.50 -13.09 -11.38
C ILE A 70 17.09 -13.49 -12.73
#